data_AF-A0A3N7IRQ6-F1
#
_entry.id   AF-A0A3N7IRQ6-F1
#
_cell.length_a   1.000
_cell.length_b   1.000
_cell.length_c   1.000
_cell.angle_alpha   90.00
_cell.angle_beta   90.00
_cell.angle_gamma   90.00
#
_symmetry.space_group_name_H-M   'P 1'
#
loop_
_entity.id
_entity.type
_entity.pdbx_description
1 polymer ?
#
loop_
_entity_poly.entity_id
_entity_poly.type
_entity_poly.pdbx_seq_one_letter_code
_entity_poly.pdbx_strand_id
1 'polypeptide(L)'
;MRVVLGWVGAAVIVAGALVGGVLVANATVFSASAFVRDYLTALAIGRVDEALALPGVDAAGMDPRLLDARAHAPVDAEVVGDDERDGVHHVRVAVHDDGTTVEAVLEVERIGTRFWLFPDWGFAASPVTPVTVRTTGDARFTAGGVPLAAAGGGPVTFAALTPGRYVLFHDSQFLEAAPVTVLAAGGGVEAELDILPNAAFEAVVTEAVDRELEACTSQRVLFPVGCPFGHAIQNRVASEPRWELTEPLDVEIAPSERFGLWEVPPTTGVARLTVDVQSVFDGSVTTLEHDVSFTTGYRIGFGGTTVVLAPVG
;
A
#
# COMPACT_ATOMS: atom_id res chain seq x y z
N MET A 1 42.09 -64.83 -23.72
CA MET A 1 42.50 -64.03 -22.53
C MET A 1 42.76 -62.56 -22.87
N ARG A 2 43.59 -62.22 -23.87
CA ARG A 2 43.91 -60.82 -24.25
C ARG A 2 42.70 -59.97 -24.71
N VAL A 3 41.80 -60.54 -25.51
CA VAL A 3 40.58 -59.84 -25.97
C VAL A 3 39.63 -59.56 -24.80
N VAL A 4 39.47 -60.52 -23.87
CA VAL A 4 38.66 -60.34 -22.66
C VAL A 4 39.25 -59.25 -21.75
N LEU A 5 40.57 -59.19 -21.58
CA LEU A 5 41.22 -58.10 -20.83
C LEU A 5 41.01 -56.73 -21.50
N GLY A 6 41.04 -56.66 -22.83
CA GLY A 6 40.76 -55.43 -23.58
C GLY A 6 39.33 -54.93 -23.40
N TRP A 7 38.34 -55.83 -23.47
CA TRP A 7 36.94 -55.51 -23.24
C TRP A 7 36.65 -55.12 -21.79
N VAL A 8 37.26 -55.80 -20.81
CA VAL A 8 37.15 -55.43 -19.39
C VAL A 8 37.77 -54.06 -19.14
N GLY A 9 38.95 -53.77 -19.71
CA GLY A 9 39.58 -52.44 -19.61
C GLY A 9 38.71 -51.34 -20.22
N ALA A 10 38.15 -51.56 -21.41
CA ALA A 10 37.22 -50.63 -22.04
C ALA A 10 35.95 -50.42 -21.21
N ALA A 11 35.37 -51.49 -20.65
CA ALA A 11 34.20 -51.40 -19.79
C ALA A 11 34.47 -50.59 -18.52
N VAL A 12 35.64 -50.75 -17.90
CA VAL A 12 36.04 -49.99 -16.71
C VAL A 12 36.21 -48.51 -17.02
N ILE A 13 36.82 -48.16 -18.16
CA ILE A 13 36.97 -46.76 -18.60
C ILE A 13 35.59 -46.12 -18.85
N VAL A 14 34.70 -46.80 -19.55
CA VAL A 14 33.34 -46.31 -19.81
C VAL A 14 32.56 -46.14 -18.51
N ALA A 15 32.63 -47.11 -17.59
CA ALA A 15 31.99 -47.01 -16.29
C ALA A 15 32.54 -45.83 -15.47
N GLY A 16 33.86 -45.62 -15.47
CA GLY A 16 34.50 -44.48 -14.81
C GLY A 16 34.07 -43.13 -15.40
N ALA A 17 33.97 -43.04 -16.72
CA ALA A 17 33.48 -41.84 -17.40
C ALA A 17 32.01 -41.54 -17.07
N LEU A 18 31.16 -42.58 -17.00
CA LEU A 18 29.75 -42.43 -16.61
C LEU A 18 29.61 -41.97 -15.16
N VAL A 19 30.32 -42.61 -14.23
CA VAL A 19 30.29 -42.22 -12.80
C VAL A 19 30.84 -40.81 -12.62
N GLY A 20 31.98 -40.49 -13.24
CA GLY A 20 32.54 -39.14 -13.20
C GLY A 20 31.59 -38.10 -13.79
N GLY A 21 30.94 -38.42 -14.91
CA GLY A 21 29.92 -37.57 -15.52
C GLY A 21 28.73 -37.31 -14.61
N VAL A 22 28.20 -38.35 -13.94
CA VAL A 22 27.11 -38.22 -12.96
C VAL A 22 27.52 -37.35 -11.77
N LEU A 23 28.73 -37.53 -11.23
CA LEU A 23 29.23 -36.72 -10.13
C LEU A 23 29.35 -35.24 -10.51
N VAL A 24 29.91 -34.94 -11.68
CA VAL A 24 30.02 -33.57 -12.20
C VAL A 24 28.63 -32.98 -12.43
N ALA A 25 27.71 -33.75 -13.02
CA ALA A 25 26.34 -33.31 -13.26
C ALA A 25 25.60 -33.00 -11.95
N ASN A 26 25.74 -33.85 -10.93
CA ASN A 26 25.14 -33.63 -9.61
C ASN A 26 25.73 -32.41 -8.88
N ALA A 27 27.02 -32.13 -9.06
CA ALA A 27 27.67 -30.97 -8.46
C ALA A 27 27.31 -29.65 -9.17
N THR A 28 26.86 -29.69 -10.43
CA THR A 28 26.69 -28.48 -11.26
C THR A 28 25.24 -28.22 -11.68
N VAL A 29 24.63 -29.19 -12.37
CA VAL A 29 23.30 -29.06 -13.02
C VAL A 29 22.19 -29.55 -12.09
N PHE A 30 22.45 -30.62 -11.34
CA PHE A 30 21.48 -31.19 -10.40
C PHE A 30 21.85 -30.88 -8.94
N SER A 31 22.42 -29.70 -8.67
CA SER A 31 22.73 -29.25 -7.30
C SER A 31 21.59 -28.41 -6.71
N ALA A 32 21.56 -28.27 -5.38
CA ALA A 32 20.60 -27.40 -4.69
C ALA A 32 20.72 -25.95 -5.17
N SER A 33 21.95 -25.43 -5.32
CA SER A 33 22.23 -24.13 -5.94
C SER A 33 21.65 -23.99 -7.36
N ALA A 34 21.67 -25.04 -8.19
CA ALA A 34 21.08 -24.98 -9.53
C ALA A 34 19.55 -24.86 -9.48
N PHE A 35 18.90 -25.63 -8.61
CA PHE A 35 17.46 -25.51 -8.34
C PHE A 35 17.08 -24.09 -7.90
N VAL A 36 17.85 -23.48 -6.99
CA VAL A 36 17.61 -22.09 -6.58
C VAL A 36 17.83 -21.11 -7.73
N ARG A 37 18.86 -21.27 -8.56
CA ARG A 37 19.06 -20.41 -9.74
C ARG A 37 17.90 -20.49 -10.73
N ASP A 38 17.32 -21.67 -10.94
CA ASP A 38 16.14 -21.84 -11.80
C ASP A 38 14.93 -21.09 -11.22
N TYR A 39 14.72 -21.20 -9.90
CA TYR A 39 13.72 -20.43 -9.17
C TYR A 39 13.93 -18.90 -9.31
N LEU A 40 15.15 -18.40 -9.06
CA LEU A 40 15.47 -16.98 -9.18
C LEU A 40 15.29 -16.48 -10.62
N THR A 41 15.64 -17.30 -11.61
CA THR A 41 15.43 -16.99 -13.03
C THR A 41 13.94 -16.82 -13.32
N ALA A 42 13.09 -17.71 -12.80
CA ALA A 42 11.64 -17.60 -12.97
C ALA A 42 11.10 -16.29 -12.38
N LEU A 43 11.56 -15.90 -11.19
CA LEU A 43 11.19 -14.62 -10.55
C LEU A 43 11.66 -13.40 -11.36
N ALA A 44 12.92 -13.42 -11.83
CA ALA A 44 13.50 -12.32 -12.59
C ALA A 44 12.75 -12.02 -13.90
N ILE A 45 12.19 -13.06 -14.54
CA ILE A 45 11.40 -12.93 -15.78
C ILE A 45 9.87 -12.92 -15.53
N GLY A 46 9.42 -12.84 -14.27
CA GLY A 46 8.01 -12.71 -13.90
C GLY A 46 7.17 -13.97 -14.04
N ARG A 47 7.78 -15.17 -14.12
CA ARG A 47 7.07 -16.46 -14.17
C ARG A 47 6.76 -16.98 -12.77
N VAL A 48 5.95 -16.22 -12.05
CA VAL A 48 5.57 -16.53 -10.67
C VAL A 48 4.84 -17.86 -10.55
N ASP A 49 4.00 -18.24 -11.52
CA ASP A 49 3.32 -19.54 -11.52
C ASP A 49 4.31 -20.73 -11.58
N GLU A 50 5.42 -20.59 -12.30
CA GLU A 50 6.47 -21.64 -12.34
C GLU A 50 7.17 -21.76 -10.98
N ALA A 51 7.44 -20.63 -10.32
CA ALA A 51 8.03 -20.59 -8.99
C ALA A 51 7.09 -21.22 -7.94
N LEU A 52 5.79 -20.91 -7.99
CA LEU A 52 4.77 -21.49 -7.09
C LEU A 52 4.51 -22.98 -7.33
N ALA A 53 4.80 -23.48 -8.53
CA ALA A 53 4.68 -24.90 -8.84
C ALA A 53 5.86 -25.74 -8.31
N LEU A 54 6.93 -25.11 -7.82
CA LEU A 54 8.08 -25.82 -7.28
C LEU A 54 7.72 -26.56 -5.97
N PRO A 55 8.32 -27.73 -5.71
CA PRO A 55 8.06 -28.48 -4.49
C PRO A 55 8.43 -27.69 -3.24
N GLY A 56 7.54 -27.68 -2.25
CA GLY A 56 7.76 -27.00 -0.96
C GLY A 56 7.37 -25.52 -0.95
N VAL A 57 6.80 -24.97 -2.03
CA VAL A 57 6.30 -23.60 -2.06
C VAL A 57 4.81 -23.56 -1.70
N ASP A 58 4.47 -22.83 -0.64
CA ASP A 58 3.10 -22.53 -0.24
C ASP A 58 2.99 -21.18 0.50
N ALA A 59 1.75 -20.74 0.77
CA ALA A 59 1.50 -19.46 1.44
C ALA A 59 1.68 -19.49 2.97
N ALA A 60 2.06 -20.63 3.56
CA ALA A 60 2.23 -20.83 5.00
C ALA A 60 1.05 -20.33 5.86
N GLY A 61 -0.17 -20.45 5.35
CA GLY A 61 -1.41 -20.03 6.02
C GLY A 61 -1.67 -18.52 6.03
N MET A 62 -0.83 -17.71 5.37
CA MET A 62 -1.01 -16.27 5.18
C MET A 62 -1.87 -15.95 3.96
N ASP A 63 -2.25 -14.68 3.79
CA ASP A 63 -3.01 -14.22 2.63
C ASP A 63 -2.16 -14.32 1.34
N PRO A 64 -2.55 -15.14 0.35
CA PRO A 64 -1.74 -15.44 -0.83
C PRO A 64 -1.81 -14.37 -1.91
N ARG A 65 -2.51 -13.24 -1.71
CA ARG A 65 -2.75 -12.26 -2.78
C ARG A 65 -1.46 -11.61 -3.34
N LEU A 66 -0.37 -11.55 -2.56
CA LEU A 66 0.95 -11.11 -3.06
C LEU A 66 1.72 -12.21 -3.83
N LEU A 67 1.17 -13.42 -3.93
CA LEU A 67 1.70 -14.48 -4.80
C LEU A 67 1.14 -14.38 -6.24
N ASP A 68 0.23 -13.46 -6.54
CA ASP A 68 -0.21 -13.20 -7.92
C ASP A 68 0.93 -12.56 -8.72
N ALA A 69 1.18 -13.07 -9.92
CA ALA A 69 2.26 -12.60 -10.80
C ALA A 69 2.22 -11.08 -11.06
N ARG A 70 1.03 -10.47 -11.07
CA ARG A 70 0.86 -9.03 -11.27
C ARG A 70 1.29 -8.20 -10.07
N ALA A 71 1.38 -8.78 -8.87
CA ALA A 71 1.86 -8.07 -7.68
C ALA A 71 3.39 -7.97 -7.67
N HIS A 72 4.07 -8.90 -8.36
CA HIS A 72 5.52 -9.04 -8.34
C HIS A 72 6.18 -8.09 -9.36
N ALA A 73 7.18 -7.34 -8.90
CA ALA A 73 8.08 -6.57 -9.76
C ALA A 73 9.35 -7.40 -10.05
N PRO A 74 10.04 -7.19 -11.19
CA PRO A 74 11.31 -7.86 -11.46
C PRO A 74 12.29 -7.68 -10.28
N VAL A 75 12.96 -8.77 -9.90
CA VAL A 75 13.95 -8.81 -8.83
C VAL A 75 15.29 -9.25 -9.42
N ASP A 76 16.35 -8.55 -9.05
CA ASP A 76 17.72 -8.94 -9.39
C ASP A 76 18.31 -9.69 -8.20
N ALA A 77 18.58 -10.98 -8.39
CA ALA A 77 19.05 -11.86 -7.34
C ALA A 77 20.01 -12.91 -7.88
N GLU A 78 21.09 -13.17 -7.13
CA GLU A 78 22.09 -14.16 -7.49
C GLU A 78 22.51 -15.02 -6.30
N VAL A 79 22.83 -16.29 -6.58
CA VAL A 79 23.36 -17.20 -5.56
C VAL A 79 24.81 -16.85 -5.27
N VAL A 80 25.12 -16.56 -4.01
CA VAL A 80 26.46 -16.19 -3.53
C VAL A 80 27.10 -17.24 -2.63
N GLY A 81 26.32 -18.22 -2.14
CA GLY A 81 26.84 -19.30 -1.31
C GLY A 81 25.86 -20.45 -1.14
N ASP A 82 26.38 -21.61 -0.76
CA ASP A 82 25.63 -22.83 -0.49
C ASP A 82 26.37 -23.59 0.61
N ASP A 83 25.69 -23.78 1.73
CA ASP A 83 26.23 -24.45 2.91
C ASP A 83 25.25 -25.57 3.33
N GLU A 84 25.72 -26.82 3.37
CA GLU A 84 24.89 -27.97 3.77
C GLU A 84 24.99 -28.24 5.28
N ARG A 85 23.83 -28.41 5.94
CA ARG A 85 23.71 -28.77 7.35
C ARG A 85 22.60 -29.80 7.52
N ASP A 86 22.92 -30.94 8.13
CA ASP A 86 21.95 -31.99 8.45
C ASP A 86 21.07 -32.46 7.25
N GLY A 87 21.62 -32.43 6.04
CA GLY A 87 20.92 -32.82 4.79
C GLY A 87 20.06 -31.72 4.16
N VAL A 88 20.10 -30.50 4.71
CA VAL A 88 19.45 -29.30 4.17
C VAL A 88 20.52 -28.33 3.67
N HIS A 89 20.34 -27.84 2.45
CA HIS A 89 21.17 -26.79 1.87
C HIS A 89 20.62 -25.42 2.23
N HIS A 90 21.45 -24.59 2.85
CA HIS A 90 21.18 -23.17 3.08
C HIS A 90 21.83 -22.36 1.97
N VAL A 91 21.06 -22.08 0.92
CA VAL A 91 21.54 -21.34 -0.25
C VAL A 91 21.39 -19.84 0.02
N ARG A 92 22.52 -19.13 0.08
CA ARG A 92 22.59 -17.68 0.29
C ARG A 92 22.44 -16.95 -1.04
N VAL A 93 21.51 -16.02 -1.08
CA VAL A 93 21.14 -15.24 -2.26
C VAL A 93 21.33 -13.76 -1.96
N ALA A 94 22.11 -13.07 -2.79
CA ALA A 94 22.22 -11.62 -2.75
C ALA A 94 21.13 -11.02 -3.66
N VAL A 95 20.36 -10.08 -3.13
CA VAL A 95 19.28 -9.38 -3.82
C VAL A 95 19.66 -7.92 -3.96
N HIS A 96 19.57 -7.38 -5.17
CA HIS A 96 19.95 -6.01 -5.50
C HIS A 96 18.72 -5.16 -5.80
N ASP A 97 18.58 -4.04 -5.10
CA ASP A 97 17.52 -3.05 -5.33
C ASP A 97 18.06 -1.63 -5.09
N ASP A 98 18.07 -0.82 -6.15
CA ASP A 98 18.43 0.60 -6.16
C ASP A 98 19.65 0.98 -5.27
N GLY A 99 20.76 0.24 -5.44
CA GLY A 99 22.01 0.47 -4.70
C GLY A 99 22.09 -0.17 -3.32
N THR A 100 21.03 -0.85 -2.87
CA THR A 100 21.00 -1.67 -1.65
C THR A 100 21.14 -3.15 -2.01
N THR A 101 21.96 -3.88 -1.26
CA THR A 101 22.06 -5.34 -1.35
C THR A 101 21.56 -5.95 -0.05
N VAL A 102 20.58 -6.83 -0.12
CA VAL A 102 20.09 -7.63 1.02
C VAL A 102 20.34 -9.11 0.76
N GLU A 103 20.62 -9.86 1.82
CA GLU A 103 20.85 -11.31 1.72
C GLU A 103 19.59 -12.06 2.15
N ALA A 104 19.19 -13.05 1.37
CA ALA A 104 18.15 -14.02 1.69
C ALA A 104 18.76 -15.42 1.78
N VAL A 105 18.18 -16.27 2.62
CA VAL A 105 18.57 -17.68 2.73
C VAL A 105 17.40 -18.55 2.34
N LEU A 106 17.64 -19.46 1.39
CA LEU A 106 16.68 -20.44 0.93
C LEU A 106 17.09 -21.82 1.40
N GLU A 107 16.16 -22.52 2.06
CA GLU A 107 16.40 -23.86 2.61
C GLU A 107 15.86 -24.91 1.64
N VAL A 108 16.75 -25.76 1.14
CA VAL A 108 16.43 -26.74 0.10
C VAL A 108 16.88 -28.12 0.55
N GLU A 109 16.01 -29.11 0.41
CA GLU A 109 16.31 -30.50 0.74
C GLU A 109 16.08 -31.43 -0.43
N ARG A 110 16.69 -32.60 -0.35
CA ARG A 110 16.54 -33.66 -1.34
C ARG A 110 15.24 -34.41 -1.10
N ILE A 111 14.27 -34.23 -1.99
CA ILE A 111 12.95 -34.88 -1.91
C ILE A 111 12.88 -36.21 -2.67
N GLY A 112 13.88 -36.51 -3.50
CA GLY A 112 13.84 -37.69 -4.35
C GLY A 112 15.11 -37.97 -5.14
N THR A 113 15.01 -38.93 -6.06
CA THR A 113 16.05 -39.26 -7.02
C THR A 113 15.43 -39.64 -8.36
N ARG A 114 15.76 -38.87 -9.40
CA ARG A 114 15.35 -39.15 -10.77
C ARG A 114 16.37 -40.03 -11.47
N PHE A 115 15.86 -41.02 -12.20
CA PHE A 115 16.65 -42.05 -12.89
C PHE A 115 17.70 -42.74 -12.00
N TRP A 116 17.47 -42.82 -10.69
CA TRP A 116 18.39 -43.37 -9.68
C TRP A 116 19.74 -42.66 -9.53
N LEU A 117 20.03 -41.62 -10.32
CA LEU A 117 21.34 -40.97 -10.38
C LEU A 117 21.30 -39.51 -9.97
N PHE A 118 20.21 -38.81 -10.28
CA PHE A 118 20.11 -37.36 -10.13
C PHE A 118 19.21 -37.02 -8.94
N PRO A 119 19.68 -36.22 -7.98
CA PRO A 119 18.82 -35.74 -6.90
C PRO A 119 17.67 -34.90 -7.47
N ASP A 120 16.49 -35.04 -6.87
CA ASP A 120 15.41 -34.09 -7.03
C ASP A 120 15.32 -33.24 -5.76
N TRP A 121 15.11 -31.94 -5.96
CA TRP A 121 15.17 -30.93 -4.91
C TRP A 121 13.80 -30.29 -4.69
N GLY A 122 13.57 -29.85 -3.46
CA GLY A 122 12.42 -29.06 -3.06
C GLY A 122 12.79 -28.14 -1.90
N PHE A 123 11.98 -27.13 -1.66
CA PHE A 123 12.16 -26.26 -0.50
C PHE A 123 11.85 -27.04 0.78
N ALA A 124 12.81 -27.06 1.71
CA ALA A 124 12.63 -27.64 3.05
C ALA A 124 11.73 -26.74 3.92
N ALA A 125 11.85 -25.43 3.71
CA ALA A 125 10.96 -24.40 4.25
C ALA A 125 10.45 -23.54 3.09
N SER A 126 9.14 -23.26 3.08
CA SER A 126 8.53 -22.47 2.01
C SER A 126 9.26 -21.12 1.84
N PRO A 127 9.65 -20.74 0.61
CA PRO A 127 10.39 -19.52 0.35
C PRO A 127 9.44 -18.31 0.33
N VAL A 128 8.71 -18.10 1.42
CA VAL A 128 7.78 -16.98 1.57
C VAL A 128 8.15 -16.11 2.77
N THR A 129 8.06 -14.80 2.56
CA THR A 129 8.24 -13.77 3.58
C THR A 129 6.87 -13.26 4.03
N PRO A 130 6.59 -13.17 5.34
CA PRO A 130 5.44 -12.43 5.83
C PRO A 130 5.62 -10.93 5.59
N VAL A 131 4.74 -10.33 4.80
CA VAL A 131 4.69 -8.87 4.58
C VAL A 131 3.46 -8.31 5.26
N THR A 132 3.65 -7.56 6.35
CA THR A 132 2.58 -6.91 7.09
C THR A 132 2.42 -5.48 6.61
N VAL A 133 1.28 -5.17 6.00
CA VAL A 133 0.97 -3.84 5.47
C VAL A 133 0.01 -3.12 6.41
N ARG A 134 0.33 -1.87 6.74
CA ARG A 134 -0.53 -0.93 7.46
C ARG A 134 -0.88 0.22 6.51
N THR A 135 -2.14 0.63 6.53
CA THR A 135 -2.63 1.75 5.72
C THR A 135 -3.23 2.80 6.63
N THR A 136 -3.03 4.08 6.32
CA THR A 136 -3.79 5.19 6.92
C THR A 136 -4.83 5.69 5.92
N GLY A 137 -5.88 6.40 6.37
CA GLY A 137 -6.85 7.07 5.50
C GLY A 137 -7.88 6.17 4.78
N ASP A 138 -7.45 5.16 4.02
CA ASP A 138 -8.29 4.21 3.26
C ASP A 138 -7.76 2.78 3.40
N ALA A 139 -8.64 1.77 3.35
CA ALA A 139 -8.24 0.36 3.42
C ALA A 139 -7.62 -0.13 2.11
N ARG A 140 -7.99 0.50 1.00
CA ARG A 140 -7.71 0.00 -0.35
C ARG A 140 -6.34 0.48 -0.78
N PHE A 141 -5.61 -0.40 -1.45
CA PHE A 141 -4.34 -0.09 -2.06
C PHE A 141 -4.08 -1.11 -3.17
N THR A 142 -3.01 -0.94 -3.92
CA THR A 142 -2.61 -1.82 -5.00
C THR A 142 -1.17 -2.28 -4.78
N ALA A 143 -0.92 -3.57 -4.96
CA ALA A 143 0.44 -4.10 -5.10
C ALA A 143 0.66 -4.41 -6.58
N GLY A 144 1.55 -3.68 -7.25
CA GLY A 144 1.75 -3.80 -8.70
C GLY A 144 0.43 -3.63 -9.48
N GLY A 145 -0.12 -4.72 -10.03
CA GLY A 145 -1.40 -4.75 -10.73
C GLY A 145 -2.55 -5.44 -9.96
N VAL A 146 -2.39 -5.71 -8.68
CA VAL A 146 -3.35 -6.45 -7.85
C VAL A 146 -4.01 -5.51 -6.83
N PRO A 147 -5.33 -5.28 -6.91
CA PRO A 147 -6.03 -4.49 -5.91
C PRO A 147 -6.17 -5.30 -4.61
N LEU A 148 -5.80 -4.65 -3.50
CA LEU A 148 -5.78 -5.21 -2.15
C LEU A 148 -6.58 -4.32 -1.19
N ALA A 149 -6.83 -4.87 0.00
CA ALA A 149 -7.47 -4.11 1.06
C ALA A 149 -7.00 -4.60 2.44
N ALA A 150 -6.72 -3.64 3.32
CA ALA A 150 -6.47 -3.82 4.73
C ALA A 150 -7.78 -3.63 5.52
N ALA A 151 -8.44 -4.73 5.88
CA ALA A 151 -9.77 -4.69 6.47
C ALA A 151 -9.79 -3.84 7.76
N GLY A 152 -10.65 -2.81 7.78
CA GLY A 152 -10.83 -1.94 8.95
C GLY A 152 -9.62 -1.09 9.32
N GLY A 153 -8.63 -0.95 8.42
CA GLY A 153 -7.41 -0.15 8.67
C GLY A 153 -6.40 -0.80 9.61
N GLY A 154 -6.64 -2.04 10.02
CA GLY A 154 -5.68 -2.82 10.78
C GLY A 154 -4.55 -3.37 9.90
N PRO A 155 -3.42 -3.79 10.51
CA PRO A 155 -2.37 -4.47 9.77
C PRO A 155 -2.89 -5.77 9.13
N VAL A 156 -2.52 -6.02 7.88
CA VAL A 156 -2.79 -7.28 7.18
C VAL A 156 -1.49 -7.91 6.71
N THR A 157 -1.32 -9.21 7.00
CA THR A 157 -0.12 -9.96 6.64
C THR A 157 -0.37 -10.82 5.41
N PHE A 158 0.48 -10.65 4.40
CA PHE A 158 0.47 -11.37 3.13
C PHE A 158 1.66 -12.31 2.99
N ALA A 159 1.49 -13.40 2.25
CA ALA A 159 2.58 -14.23 1.79
C ALA A 159 3.24 -13.61 0.55
N ALA A 160 4.52 -13.29 0.62
CA ALA A 160 5.32 -12.79 -0.50
C ALA A 160 6.43 -13.79 -0.82
N LEU A 161 6.80 -13.97 -2.09
CA LEU A 161 7.92 -14.86 -2.46
C LEU A 161 9.26 -14.28 -2.00
N THR A 162 10.20 -15.17 -1.69
CA THR A 162 11.55 -14.84 -1.21
C THR A 162 12.60 -15.33 -2.22
N PRO A 163 13.50 -14.48 -2.74
CA PRO A 163 13.40 -13.04 -2.65
C PRO A 163 12.22 -12.53 -3.49
N GLY A 164 11.68 -11.36 -3.15
CA GLY A 164 10.59 -10.77 -3.93
C GLY A 164 10.58 -9.27 -3.80
N ARG A 165 10.14 -8.59 -4.86
CA ARG A 165 10.03 -7.13 -4.90
C ARG A 165 8.59 -6.74 -5.18
N TYR A 166 8.03 -5.90 -4.31
CA TYR A 166 6.63 -5.49 -4.37
C TYR A 166 6.55 -3.97 -4.28
N VAL A 167 5.76 -3.34 -5.15
CA VAL A 167 5.51 -1.89 -5.09
C VAL A 167 4.07 -1.68 -4.68
N LEU A 168 3.88 -1.12 -3.49
CA LEU A 168 2.58 -0.79 -2.91
C LEU A 168 2.26 0.67 -3.20
N PHE A 169 1.06 0.97 -3.65
CA PHE A 169 0.63 2.35 -3.91
C PHE A 169 -0.89 2.46 -3.83
N HIS A 170 -1.40 3.69 -3.77
CA HIS A 170 -2.81 4.00 -3.92
C HIS A 170 -2.97 5.19 -4.85
N ASP A 171 -3.87 5.07 -5.81
CA ASP A 171 -4.21 6.16 -6.72
C ASP A 171 -5.72 6.07 -7.02
N SER A 172 -6.40 7.17 -6.73
CA SER A 172 -7.83 7.32 -6.92
C SER A 172 -8.14 8.80 -7.16
N GLN A 173 -9.37 9.09 -7.55
CA GLN A 173 -9.77 10.47 -7.85
C GLN A 173 -9.50 11.46 -6.71
N PHE A 174 -9.65 11.05 -5.45
CA PHE A 174 -9.57 11.93 -4.29
C PHE A 174 -8.42 11.60 -3.33
N LEU A 175 -7.89 10.39 -3.39
CA LEU A 175 -6.87 9.92 -2.47
C LEU A 175 -5.69 9.35 -3.25
N GLU A 176 -4.49 9.61 -2.75
CA GLU A 176 -3.24 9.12 -3.30
C GLU A 176 -2.28 8.68 -2.19
N ALA A 177 -1.34 7.80 -2.52
CA ALA A 177 -0.22 7.45 -1.66
C ALA A 177 1.06 7.35 -2.49
N ALA A 178 2.16 7.83 -1.92
CA ALA A 178 3.48 7.65 -2.53
C ALA A 178 3.80 6.15 -2.65
N PRO A 179 4.37 5.69 -3.77
CA PRO A 179 4.74 4.29 -3.92
C PRO A 179 5.79 3.85 -2.88
N VAL A 180 5.56 2.71 -2.23
CA VAL A 180 6.47 2.08 -1.27
C VAL A 180 6.98 0.76 -1.84
N THR A 181 8.29 0.63 -1.97
CA THR A 181 8.93 -0.63 -2.39
C THR A 181 9.20 -1.50 -1.17
N VAL A 182 8.77 -2.76 -1.24
CA VAL A 182 8.97 -3.79 -0.22
C VAL A 182 9.83 -4.90 -0.81
N LEU A 183 10.92 -5.23 -0.11
CA LEU A 183 11.80 -6.35 -0.43
C LEU A 183 11.58 -7.49 0.56
N ALA A 184 11.04 -8.60 0.06
CA ALA A 184 10.88 -9.84 0.80
C ALA A 184 12.19 -10.64 0.73
N ALA A 185 12.85 -10.88 1.87
CA ALA A 185 14.15 -11.56 1.93
C ALA A 185 14.21 -12.69 3.00
N GLY A 186 13.05 -13.18 3.47
CA GLY A 186 12.89 -14.33 4.37
C GLY A 186 12.55 -13.95 5.81
N GLY A 187 13.05 -12.80 6.29
CA GLY A 187 12.60 -12.20 7.55
C GLY A 187 11.32 -11.39 7.34
N GLY A 188 10.40 -11.41 8.30
CA GLY A 188 9.16 -10.64 8.21
C GLY A 188 9.40 -9.14 8.01
N VAL A 189 8.60 -8.53 7.15
CA VAL A 189 8.73 -7.12 6.75
C VAL A 189 7.45 -6.38 7.08
N GLU A 190 7.58 -5.18 7.61
CA GLU A 190 6.46 -4.25 7.80
C GLU A 190 6.54 -3.14 6.76
N ALA A 191 5.39 -2.76 6.20
CA ALA A 191 5.25 -1.66 5.26
C ALA A 191 4.10 -0.77 5.70
N GLU A 192 4.32 0.54 5.65
CA GLU A 192 3.31 1.55 5.95
C GLU A 192 3.00 2.30 4.67
N LEU A 193 1.71 2.48 4.38
CA LEU A 193 1.23 3.20 3.21
C LEU A 193 0.30 4.34 3.66
N ASP A 194 0.80 5.56 3.56
CA ASP A 194 0.05 6.75 3.91
C ASP A 194 -0.82 7.22 2.75
N ILE A 195 -2.13 7.02 2.89
CA ILE A 195 -3.11 7.43 1.88
C ILE A 195 -3.71 8.77 2.31
N LEU A 196 -3.42 9.79 1.52
CA LEU A 196 -3.71 11.19 1.81
C LEU A 196 -4.68 11.77 0.77
N PRO A 197 -5.38 12.88 1.11
CA PRO A 197 -6.13 13.66 0.13
C PRO A 197 -5.21 14.19 -0.95
N ASN A 198 -5.65 14.16 -2.20
CA ASN A 198 -4.96 14.83 -3.30
C ASN A 198 -5.57 16.21 -3.56
N ALA A 199 -4.92 16.99 -4.42
CA ALA A 199 -5.35 18.35 -4.77
C ALA A 199 -6.78 18.41 -5.36
N ALA A 200 -7.26 17.35 -6.01
CA ALA A 200 -8.62 17.30 -6.54
C ALA A 200 -9.65 17.17 -5.41
N PHE A 201 -9.32 16.45 -4.33
CA PHE A 201 -10.19 16.34 -3.18
C PHE A 201 -10.29 17.67 -2.43
N GLU A 202 -9.14 18.30 -2.18
CA GLU A 202 -9.07 19.63 -1.57
C GLU A 202 -9.92 20.63 -2.36
N ALA A 203 -9.73 20.71 -3.67
CA ALA A 203 -10.48 21.65 -4.51
C ALA A 203 -12.00 21.43 -4.45
N VAL A 204 -12.46 20.17 -4.51
CA VAL A 204 -13.90 19.86 -4.48
C VAL A 204 -14.51 20.11 -3.09
N VAL A 205 -13.78 19.84 -2.01
CA VAL A 205 -14.23 20.10 -0.64
C VAL A 205 -14.28 21.59 -0.37
N THR A 206 -13.25 22.35 -0.72
CA THR A 206 -13.23 23.82 -0.56
C THR A 206 -14.39 24.47 -1.29
N GLU A 207 -14.59 24.12 -2.56
CA GLU A 207 -15.71 24.62 -3.37
C GLU A 207 -17.09 24.23 -2.77
N ALA A 208 -17.20 23.05 -2.16
CA ALA A 208 -18.44 22.65 -1.48
C ALA A 208 -18.68 23.45 -0.18
N VAL A 209 -17.63 23.70 0.61
CA VAL A 209 -17.71 24.52 1.83
C VAL A 209 -18.06 25.96 1.48
N ASP A 210 -17.39 26.54 0.49
CA ASP A 210 -17.64 27.92 0.04
C ASP A 210 -19.09 28.08 -0.42
N ARG A 211 -19.62 27.13 -1.19
CA ARG A 211 -21.02 27.16 -1.64
C ARG A 211 -22.03 27.12 -0.49
N GLU A 212 -21.78 26.33 0.54
CA GLU A 212 -22.63 26.29 1.74
C GLU A 212 -22.60 27.63 2.50
N LEU A 213 -21.40 28.22 2.65
CA LEU A 213 -21.26 29.52 3.31
C LEU A 213 -21.83 30.69 2.46
N GLU A 214 -21.74 30.62 1.13
CA GLU A 214 -22.40 31.56 0.22
C GLU A 214 -23.92 31.46 0.31
N ALA A 215 -24.47 30.24 0.39
CA ALA A 215 -25.89 30.04 0.63
C ALA A 215 -26.31 30.67 1.98
N CYS A 216 -25.46 30.59 3.00
CA CYS A 216 -25.68 31.26 4.27
C CYS A 216 -25.68 32.79 4.18
N THR A 217 -24.69 33.38 3.51
CA THR A 217 -24.59 34.85 3.36
C THR A 217 -25.70 35.43 2.48
N SER A 218 -26.29 34.62 1.60
CA SER A 218 -27.44 35.02 0.79
C SER A 218 -28.73 35.24 1.59
N GLN A 219 -28.85 34.67 2.80
CA GLN A 219 -30.05 34.78 3.63
C GLN A 219 -30.16 36.16 4.29
N ARG A 220 -31.27 36.87 4.05
CA ARG A 220 -31.51 38.22 4.57
C ARG A 220 -32.13 38.24 5.97
N VAL A 221 -31.54 37.50 6.90
CA VAL A 221 -32.00 37.38 8.31
C VAL A 221 -30.83 37.47 9.29
N LEU A 222 -31.10 37.84 10.54
CA LEU A 222 -30.06 37.94 11.59
C LEU A 222 -29.51 36.57 12.05
N PHE A 223 -30.30 35.51 11.83
CA PHE A 223 -29.93 34.13 12.15
C PHE A 223 -30.24 33.24 10.94
N PRO A 224 -29.34 33.17 9.95
CA PRO A 224 -29.51 32.29 8.81
C PRO A 224 -29.69 30.84 9.24
N VAL A 225 -30.68 30.15 8.64
CA VAL A 225 -31.02 28.78 9.00
C VAL A 225 -29.96 27.84 8.44
N GLY A 226 -29.45 26.93 9.29
CA GLY A 226 -28.43 25.96 8.91
C GLY A 226 -27.00 26.53 8.84
N CYS A 227 -26.79 27.74 9.36
CA CYS A 227 -25.53 28.45 9.23
C CYS A 227 -24.78 28.60 10.56
N PRO A 228 -23.44 28.64 10.53
CA PRO A 228 -22.63 28.66 11.75
C PRO A 228 -22.56 30.04 12.43
N PHE A 229 -23.17 31.07 11.87
CA PHE A 229 -23.15 32.44 12.39
C PHE A 229 -24.55 33.06 12.51
N GLY A 230 -24.65 34.03 13.42
CA GLY A 230 -25.83 34.86 13.63
C GLY A 230 -25.56 35.94 14.68
N HIS A 231 -26.38 36.99 14.70
CA HIS A 231 -26.17 38.11 15.63
C HIS A 231 -27.48 38.67 16.17
N ALA A 232 -27.59 38.77 17.50
CA ALA A 232 -28.74 39.36 18.16
C ALA A 232 -28.61 40.89 18.25
N ILE A 233 -29.65 41.60 17.83
CA ILE A 233 -29.72 43.07 17.93
C ILE A 233 -30.81 43.44 18.92
N GLN A 234 -30.50 44.31 19.89
CA GLN A 234 -31.47 44.81 20.88
C GLN A 234 -32.37 45.93 20.32
N ASN A 235 -31.83 46.73 19.40
CA ASN A 235 -32.55 47.78 18.69
C ASN A 235 -33.53 47.21 17.65
N ARG A 236 -34.38 48.06 17.08
CA ARG A 236 -35.31 47.63 16.03
C ARG A 236 -34.56 47.55 14.70
N VAL A 237 -34.64 46.41 14.02
CA VAL A 237 -34.10 46.24 12.66
C VAL A 237 -34.87 47.14 11.68
N ALA A 238 -34.15 48.01 10.99
CA ALA A 238 -34.70 49.02 10.07
C ALA A 238 -34.43 48.71 8.59
N SER A 239 -33.51 47.79 8.28
CA SER A 239 -33.25 47.27 6.92
C SER A 239 -33.12 45.75 6.91
N GLU A 240 -33.08 45.15 5.72
CA GLU A 240 -32.68 43.75 5.57
C GLU A 240 -31.22 43.56 5.99
N PRO A 241 -30.90 42.57 6.85
CA PRO A 241 -29.53 42.16 7.15
C PRO A 241 -28.79 41.70 5.89
N ARG A 242 -27.52 42.10 5.76
CA ARG A 242 -26.59 41.59 4.75
C ARG A 242 -25.40 40.95 5.43
N TRP A 243 -25.04 39.77 4.94
CA TRP A 243 -23.89 39.01 5.41
C TRP A 243 -22.88 38.89 4.29
N GLU A 244 -21.60 39.02 4.64
CA GLU A 244 -20.48 38.80 3.73
C GLU A 244 -19.38 38.06 4.50
N LEU A 245 -18.71 37.10 3.86
CA LEU A 245 -17.49 36.53 4.44
C LEU A 245 -16.37 37.55 4.32
N THR A 246 -15.63 37.78 5.40
CA THR A 246 -14.51 38.73 5.37
C THR A 246 -13.37 38.18 4.52
N GLU A 247 -13.13 36.87 4.60
CA GLU A 247 -12.11 36.13 3.84
C GLU A 247 -12.64 34.71 3.53
N PRO A 248 -12.19 34.07 2.44
CA PRO A 248 -12.44 32.64 2.20
C PRO A 248 -11.87 31.78 3.33
N LEU A 249 -12.52 30.66 3.61
CA LEU A 249 -12.08 29.75 4.66
C LEU A 249 -10.93 28.88 4.15
N ASP A 250 -9.83 28.80 4.90
CA ASP A 250 -8.75 27.85 4.59
C ASP A 250 -9.14 26.45 5.09
N VAL A 251 -9.53 25.58 4.16
CA VAL A 251 -10.09 24.26 4.44
C VAL A 251 -8.99 23.20 4.34
N GLU A 252 -8.66 22.58 5.47
CA GLU A 252 -7.79 21.42 5.53
C GLU A 252 -8.63 20.14 5.65
N ILE A 253 -8.26 19.08 4.92
CA ILE A 253 -8.89 17.76 5.00
C ILE A 253 -8.04 16.88 5.90
N ALA A 254 -8.65 16.29 6.93
CA ALA A 254 -7.99 15.37 7.86
C ALA A 254 -8.73 14.03 7.96
N PRO A 255 -8.02 12.93 8.32
CA PRO A 255 -8.68 11.70 8.70
C PRO A 255 -9.56 11.92 9.94
N SER A 256 -10.76 11.36 9.94
CA SER A 256 -11.62 11.37 11.13
C SER A 256 -11.19 10.31 12.14
N GLU A 257 -11.84 10.29 13.31
CA GLU A 257 -11.67 9.23 14.32
C GLU A 257 -12.02 7.81 13.80
N ARG A 258 -12.79 7.71 12.72
CA ARG A 258 -13.17 6.45 12.10
C ARG A 258 -12.36 6.24 10.83
N PHE A 259 -11.69 5.10 10.76
CA PHE A 259 -10.92 4.71 9.60
C PHE A 259 -11.79 4.70 8.31
N GLY A 260 -11.24 5.22 7.21
CA GLY A 260 -11.95 5.34 5.94
C GLY A 260 -12.89 6.55 5.84
N LEU A 261 -13.01 7.35 6.90
CA LEU A 261 -13.81 8.58 6.90
C LEU A 261 -12.91 9.79 7.07
N TRP A 262 -13.26 10.86 6.38
CA TRP A 262 -12.52 12.12 6.31
C TRP A 262 -13.39 13.26 6.81
N GLU A 263 -12.76 14.32 7.29
CA GLU A 263 -13.44 15.51 7.78
C GLU A 263 -12.65 16.77 7.49
N VAL A 264 -13.37 17.88 7.45
CA VAL A 264 -12.83 19.22 7.66
C VAL A 264 -12.89 19.45 9.18
N PRO A 265 -11.75 19.53 9.88
CA PRO A 265 -11.70 19.86 11.29
C PRO A 265 -12.39 21.20 11.58
N PRO A 266 -12.71 21.51 12.85
CA PRO A 266 -13.26 22.82 13.22
C PRO A 266 -12.35 23.98 12.80
N THR A 267 -12.76 24.70 11.76
CA THR A 267 -12.07 25.87 11.21
C THR A 267 -12.84 27.13 11.57
N THR A 268 -12.11 28.19 11.93
CA THR A 268 -12.70 29.48 12.32
C THR A 268 -12.75 30.43 11.13
N GLY A 269 -13.90 31.07 10.93
CA GLY A 269 -14.12 32.11 9.92
C GLY A 269 -14.74 33.37 10.53
N VAL A 270 -14.85 34.42 9.72
CA VAL A 270 -15.49 35.69 10.12
C VAL A 270 -16.50 36.11 9.05
N ALA A 271 -17.73 36.36 9.49
CA ALA A 271 -18.80 36.93 8.67
C ALA A 271 -19.12 38.34 9.14
N ARG A 272 -19.13 39.31 8.23
CA ARG A 272 -19.54 40.69 8.48
C ARG A 272 -21.04 40.84 8.29
N LEU A 273 -21.72 41.34 9.32
CA LEU A 273 -23.10 41.77 9.27
C LEU A 273 -23.15 43.28 9.01
N THR A 274 -23.94 43.69 8.01
CA THR A 274 -24.33 45.08 7.78
C THR A 274 -25.85 45.22 7.81
N VAL A 275 -26.37 46.07 8.68
CA VAL A 275 -27.83 46.30 8.83
C VAL A 275 -28.12 47.65 9.46
N ASP A 276 -29.16 48.34 9.00
CA ASP A 276 -29.62 49.56 9.65
C ASP A 276 -30.46 49.23 10.89
N VAL A 277 -30.16 49.91 11.99
CA VAL A 277 -30.84 49.73 13.27
C VAL A 277 -31.45 51.05 13.73
N GLN A 278 -32.68 50.98 14.24
CA GLN A 278 -33.36 52.10 14.88
C GLN A 278 -33.27 51.96 16.40
N SER A 279 -32.67 52.95 17.04
CA SER A 279 -32.60 53.06 18.50
C SER A 279 -34.00 53.07 19.12
N VAL A 280 -34.23 52.18 20.08
CA VAL A 280 -35.50 52.11 20.82
C VAL A 280 -35.67 53.25 21.83
N PHE A 281 -34.61 54.01 22.11
CA PHE A 281 -34.62 55.11 23.08
C PHE A 281 -34.96 56.46 22.47
N ASP A 282 -34.35 56.79 21.32
CA ASP A 282 -34.46 58.11 20.69
C ASP A 282 -34.96 58.06 19.23
N GLY A 283 -35.19 56.86 18.68
CA GLY A 283 -35.70 56.67 17.33
C GLY A 283 -34.70 56.97 16.20
N SER A 284 -33.45 57.31 16.52
CA SER A 284 -32.39 57.54 15.53
C SER A 284 -32.06 56.26 14.75
N VAL A 285 -31.68 56.39 13.48
CA VAL A 285 -31.31 55.27 12.60
C VAL A 285 -29.81 55.35 12.29
N THR A 286 -29.09 54.25 12.50
CA THR A 286 -27.66 54.14 12.20
C THR A 286 -27.37 52.80 11.52
N THR A 287 -26.36 52.76 10.67
CA THR A 287 -25.86 51.49 10.12
C THR A 287 -24.97 50.79 11.15
N LEU A 288 -25.32 49.54 11.47
CA LEU A 288 -24.50 48.64 12.27
C LEU A 288 -23.67 47.78 11.32
N GLU A 289 -22.35 47.84 11.50
CA GLU A 289 -21.40 46.89 10.91
C GLU A 289 -20.75 46.10 12.03
N HIS A 290 -20.81 44.76 11.95
CA HIS A 290 -20.28 43.91 13.00
C HIS A 290 -19.68 42.62 12.45
N ASP A 291 -18.44 42.33 12.85
CA ASP A 291 -17.74 41.10 12.48
C ASP A 291 -18.09 40.00 13.50
N VAL A 292 -18.64 38.90 12.99
CA VAL A 292 -19.07 37.74 13.77
C VAL A 292 -18.15 36.58 13.47
N SER A 293 -17.34 36.19 14.44
CA SER A 293 -16.54 34.97 14.38
C SER A 293 -17.43 33.75 14.50
N PHE A 294 -17.17 32.73 13.69
CA PHE A 294 -17.85 31.44 13.75
C PHE A 294 -16.85 30.31 13.58
N THR A 295 -17.25 29.12 14.02
CA THR A 295 -16.50 27.89 13.80
C THR A 295 -17.39 26.92 13.04
N THR A 296 -16.84 26.25 12.04
CA THR A 296 -17.54 25.22 11.27
C THR A 296 -16.61 24.05 11.03
N GLY A 297 -17.18 22.86 10.92
CA GLY A 297 -16.47 21.64 10.54
C GLY A 297 -17.44 20.72 9.81
N TYR A 298 -16.91 19.81 9.01
CA TYR A 298 -17.73 18.94 8.16
C TYR A 298 -17.19 17.51 8.13
N ARG A 299 -18.05 16.52 8.30
CA ARG A 299 -17.74 15.14 7.85
C ARG A 299 -17.90 15.06 6.35
N ILE A 300 -16.99 14.35 5.71
CA ILE A 300 -16.94 14.20 4.27
C ILE A 300 -17.33 12.77 3.91
N GLY A 301 -18.44 12.62 3.19
CA GLY A 301 -18.78 11.40 2.48
C GLY A 301 -18.46 11.56 1.01
N PHE A 302 -17.81 10.59 0.37
CA PHE A 302 -17.52 10.65 -1.06
C PHE A 302 -17.74 9.29 -1.74
N GLY A 303 -18.12 9.34 -3.01
CA GLY A 303 -18.36 8.15 -3.83
C GLY A 303 -18.37 8.52 -5.31
N GLY A 304 -17.61 7.79 -6.12
CA GLY A 304 -17.36 8.19 -7.50
C GLY A 304 -16.76 9.59 -7.53
N THR A 305 -17.44 10.53 -8.19
CA THR A 305 -17.06 11.95 -8.35
C THR A 305 -17.81 12.89 -7.42
N THR A 306 -18.63 12.37 -6.51
CA THR A 306 -19.51 13.18 -5.66
C THR A 306 -18.95 13.26 -4.26
N VAL A 307 -18.93 14.48 -3.71
CA VAL A 307 -18.63 14.78 -2.31
C VAL A 307 -19.89 15.31 -1.65
N VAL A 308 -20.14 14.84 -0.43
CA VAL A 308 -21.26 15.25 0.42
C VAL A 308 -20.68 15.69 1.75
N LEU A 309 -21.01 16.91 2.15
CA LEU A 309 -20.63 17.46 3.45
C LEU A 309 -21.78 17.29 4.43
N ALA A 310 -21.46 16.89 5.65
CA ALA A 310 -22.39 16.86 6.77
C ALA A 310 -21.77 17.68 7.92
N PRO A 311 -22.42 18.77 8.38
CA PRO A 311 -21.88 19.58 9.48
C PRO A 311 -21.60 18.72 10.73
N VAL A 312 -20.46 18.94 11.37
CA VAL A 312 -20.20 18.46 12.73
C VAL A 312 -20.61 19.56 13.71
N GLY A 313 -21.67 19.27 14.47
CA GLY A 313 -22.17 20.15 15.53
C GLY A 313 -21.49 19.89 16.87
#